data_AF-A0A3D1RRD5-F1
#
_entry.id   AF-A0A3D1RRD5-F1
#
_cell.length_a   1.000
_cell.length_b   1.000
_cell.length_c   1.000
_cell.angle_alpha   90.00
_cell.angle_beta   90.00
_cell.angle_gamma   90.00
#
_symmetry.space_group_name_H-M   'P 1'
#
loop_
_entity.id
_entity.type
_entity.pdbx_description
1 polymer ?
#
loop_
_entity_poly.entity_id
_entity_poly.type
_entity_poly.pdbx_seq_one_letter_code
_entity_poly.pdbx_strand_id
1 'polypeptide(L)'
;SETDAVAVQMMLGVLRKKQLQRQFRGRSSEAHDRRAQRYLDSFDAIWNLQTALLDEARAAGVPVLVNDNLDSALTRVMRTITAAVLADSEKIVALKKHKTT
;
A
#
# COMPACT_ATOMS: atom_id res chain seq x y z
N SER A 1 -19.54 15.00 16.58
CA SER A 1 -18.09 14.95 16.80
C SER A 1 -17.44 14.38 15.57
N GLU A 2 -17.05 15.27 14.65
CA GLU A 2 -16.24 14.89 13.50
C GLU A 2 -14.84 14.57 14.02
N THR A 3 -14.35 13.36 13.78
CA THR A 3 -13.06 12.94 14.30
C THR A 3 -11.98 13.63 13.47
N ASP A 4 -11.08 14.36 14.12
CA ASP A 4 -9.91 15.02 13.50
C ASP A 4 -8.91 13.93 13.08
N ALA A 5 -9.23 13.23 11.99
CA ALA A 5 -8.54 12.02 11.55
C ALA A 5 -7.83 12.27 10.22
N VAL A 6 -6.55 11.90 10.15
CA VAL A 6 -5.75 11.97 8.92
C VAL A 6 -5.97 10.70 8.10
N ALA A 7 -6.65 10.82 6.96
CA ALA A 7 -6.77 9.73 6.00
C ALA A 7 -5.52 9.66 5.11
N VAL A 8 -4.82 8.52 5.13
CA VAL A 8 -3.61 8.30 4.32
C VAL A 8 -3.88 7.22 3.28
N GLN A 9 -3.98 7.61 2.00
CA GLN A 9 -4.08 6.67 0.90
C GLN A 9 -2.70 6.19 0.44
N MET A 10 -2.54 4.89 0.25
CA MET A 10 -1.34 4.25 -0.28
C MET A 10 -1.69 2.90 -0.92
N MET A 11 -0.91 2.49 -1.91
CA MET A 11 -1.06 1.21 -2.61
C MET A 11 0.15 0.33 -2.32
N LEU A 12 -0.07 -0.94 -1.96
CA LEU A 12 0.99 -1.92 -1.75
C LEU A 12 1.08 -2.86 -2.95
N GLY A 13 2.29 -3.11 -3.45
CA GLY A 13 2.47 -3.98 -4.61
C GLY A 13 3.80 -4.73 -4.65
N VAL A 14 3.77 -5.93 -5.23
CA VAL A 14 4.99 -6.67 -5.57
C VAL A 14 5.35 -6.36 -7.01
N LEU A 15 6.50 -5.70 -7.22
CA LEU A 15 6.90 -5.22 -8.56
C LEU A 15 7.52 -6.29 -9.45
N ARG A 16 7.80 -7.50 -8.91
CA ARG A 16 8.43 -8.58 -9.66
C ARG A 16 7.49 -9.78 -9.72
N LYS A 17 7.04 -10.14 -10.93
CA LYS A 17 6.13 -11.27 -11.18
C LYS A 17 6.61 -12.59 -10.53
N LYS A 18 7.88 -12.96 -10.73
CA LYS A 18 8.46 -14.16 -10.12
C LYS A 18 8.42 -14.15 -8.59
N GLN A 19 8.56 -12.98 -7.97
CA GLN A 19 8.49 -12.85 -6.52
C GLN A 19 7.07 -13.03 -6.00
N LEU A 20 6.08 -12.43 -6.67
CA LEU A 20 4.67 -12.62 -6.33
C LEU A 20 4.28 -14.09 -6.45
N GLN A 21 4.72 -14.76 -7.53
CA GLN A 21 4.48 -16.19 -7.73
C GLN A 21 5.08 -17.04 -6.59
N ARG A 22 6.30 -16.72 -6.15
CA ARG A 22 6.94 -17.40 -5.02
C ARG A 22 6.17 -17.21 -3.72
N GLN A 23 5.67 -16.00 -3.45
CA GLN A 23 4.86 -15.73 -2.26
C GLN A 23 3.55 -16.53 -2.27
N PHE A 24 2.86 -16.63 -3.41
CA PHE A 24 1.67 -17.48 -3.53
C PHE A 24 1.97 -18.97 -3.32
N ARG A 25 3.09 -19.46 -3.87
CA ARG A 25 3.54 -20.85 -3.63
C ARG A 25 3.86 -21.12 -2.16
N GLY A 26 4.57 -20.22 -1.49
CA GLY A 26 4.90 -20.34 -0.07
C GLY A 26 3.64 -20.40 0.80
N ARG A 27 2.66 -19.52 0.52
CA ARG A 27 1.34 -19.57 1.18
C ARG A 27 0.60 -20.89 0.92
N SER A 28 0.77 -21.48 -0.26
CA SER A 28 0.16 -22.77 -0.61
C SER A 28 0.82 -23.97 0.06
N SER A 29 2.09 -23.87 0.48
CA SER A 29 2.73 -24.95 1.23
C SER A 29 2.49 -24.81 2.74
N GLU A 30 2.40 -23.58 3.25
CA GLU A 30 2.14 -23.30 4.67
C GLU A 30 0.67 -23.52 5.05
N ALA A 31 -0.25 -23.22 4.13
CA ALA A 31 -1.65 -23.56 4.29
C ALA A 31 -1.98 -24.71 3.32
N HIS A 32 -2.39 -25.87 3.84
CA HIS A 32 -3.01 -26.98 3.07
C HIS A 32 -4.38 -26.57 2.47
N ASP A 33 -4.49 -25.34 1.96
CA ASP A 33 -5.72 -24.72 1.51
C ASP A 33 -5.79 -24.74 -0.01
N ARG A 34 -6.81 -25.40 -0.56
CA ARG A 34 -7.09 -25.50 -2.00
C ARG A 34 -7.17 -24.12 -2.67
N ARG A 35 -7.43 -23.06 -1.91
CA ARG A 35 -7.46 -21.66 -2.39
C ARG A 35 -6.11 -21.18 -2.92
N ALA A 36 -5.00 -21.59 -2.30
CA ALA A 36 -3.69 -21.13 -2.71
C ALA A 36 -3.27 -21.73 -4.07
N GLN A 37 -3.65 -22.98 -4.32
CA GLN A 37 -3.50 -23.63 -5.63
C GLN A 37 -4.32 -22.90 -6.72
N ARG A 38 -5.56 -22.49 -6.41
CA ARG A 38 -6.40 -21.73 -7.36
C ARG A 38 -5.77 -20.38 -7.78
N TYR A 39 -5.04 -19.72 -6.88
CA TYR A 39 -4.33 -18.49 -7.22
C TYR A 39 -3.18 -18.73 -8.21
N LEU A 40 -2.56 -19.92 -8.19
CA LEU A 40 -1.52 -20.28 -9.16
C LEU A 40 -2.13 -20.54 -10.54
N ASP A 41 -3.31 -21.15 -10.60
CA ASP A 41 -4.03 -21.42 -11.86
C ASP A 41 -4.44 -20.12 -12.57
N SER A 42 -4.73 -19.06 -11.80
CA SER A 42 -5.10 -17.73 -12.31
C SER A 42 -4.01 -16.68 -12.12
N PHE A 43 -2.75 -17.09 -11.95
CA PHE A 43 -1.68 -16.20 -11.54
C PHE A 43 -1.47 -15.01 -12.49
N ASP A 44 -1.56 -15.25 -13.80
CA ASP A 44 -1.39 -14.20 -14.79
C ASP A 44 -2.51 -13.15 -14.72
N ALA A 45 -3.75 -13.57 -14.46
CA ALA A 45 -4.86 -12.65 -14.26
C ALA A 45 -4.66 -11.78 -13.00
N ILE A 46 -4.20 -12.39 -11.90
CA ILE A 46 -3.86 -11.66 -10.65
C ILE A 46 -2.73 -10.66 -10.90
N TRP A 47 -1.68 -11.07 -11.62
CA TRP A 47 -0.57 -10.21 -11.97
C TRP A 47 -1.01 -9.01 -12.81
N ASN A 48 -1.84 -9.25 -13.83
CA ASN A 48 -2.34 -8.20 -14.71
C ASN A 48 -3.24 -7.22 -13.95
N LEU A 49 -4.14 -7.71 -13.10
CA LEU A 49 -4.98 -6.86 -12.25
C LEU A 49 -4.15 -6.01 -11.30
N GLN A 50 -3.18 -6.61 -10.61
CA GLN A 50 -2.27 -5.85 -9.74
C GLN A 50 -1.52 -4.77 -10.54
N THR A 51 -1.01 -5.11 -11.73
CA THR A 51 -0.26 -4.15 -12.56
C THR A 51 -1.14 -2.97 -12.95
N ALA A 52 -2.36 -3.22 -13.42
CA ALA A 52 -3.33 -2.18 -13.75
C ALA A 52 -3.64 -1.26 -12.56
N LEU A 53 -3.88 -1.82 -11.37
CA LEU A 53 -4.13 -1.03 -10.16
C LEU A 53 -2.92 -0.21 -9.71
N LEU A 54 -1.70 -0.74 -9.89
CA LEU A 54 -0.47 0.00 -9.58
C LEU A 54 -0.26 1.17 -10.56
N ASP A 55 -0.61 0.99 -11.82
CA ASP A 55 -0.55 2.05 -12.83
C ASP A 55 -1.61 3.13 -12.56
N GLU A 56 -2.83 2.73 -12.19
CA GLU A 56 -3.89 3.65 -11.78
C GLU A 56 -3.51 4.45 -10.53
N ALA A 57 -2.95 3.79 -9.51
CA ALA A 57 -2.46 4.47 -8.31
C ALA A 57 -1.38 5.52 -8.65
N ARG A 58 -0.43 5.19 -9.53
CA ARG A 58 0.59 6.14 -10.00
C ARG A 58 -0.05 7.32 -10.74
N ALA A 59 -0.99 7.06 -11.64
CA ALA A 59 -1.70 8.10 -12.39
C ALA A 59 -2.50 9.04 -11.48
N ALA A 60 -3.07 8.50 -10.40
CA ALA A 60 -3.81 9.26 -9.38
C ALA A 60 -2.90 9.96 -8.35
N GLY A 61 -1.57 9.82 -8.43
CA GLY A 61 -0.64 10.38 -7.44
C GLY A 61 -0.65 9.67 -6.09
N VAL A 62 -1.27 8.49 -5.99
CA VAL A 62 -1.26 7.66 -4.78
C VAL A 62 0.10 6.98 -4.64
N PRO A 63 0.76 7.05 -3.48
CA PRO A 63 2.07 6.44 -3.29
C PRO A 63 1.99 4.92 -3.41
N VAL A 64 2.82 4.35 -4.30
CA VAL A 64 3.00 2.90 -4.46
C VAL A 64 4.20 2.43 -3.63
N LEU A 65 3.92 1.62 -2.62
CA LEU A 65 4.90 1.05 -1.71
C LEU A 65 5.22 -0.39 -2.10
N VAL A 66 6.52 -0.68 -2.23
CA VAL A 66 6.97 -2.03 -2.56
C VAL A 66 6.74 -2.96 -1.36
N ASN A 67 6.04 -4.06 -1.59
CA ASN A 67 5.69 -5.08 -0.60
C ASN A 67 6.49 -6.38 -0.83
N ASP A 68 7.82 -6.27 -0.79
CA ASP A 68 8.74 -7.36 -1.08
C ASP A 68 9.10 -8.21 0.14
N ASN A 69 9.23 -7.57 1.30
CA ASN A 69 9.44 -8.18 2.62
C ASN A 69 8.73 -7.37 3.70
N LEU A 70 8.34 -8.04 4.79
CA LEU A 70 7.51 -7.46 5.85
C LEU A 70 8.15 -6.20 6.47
N ASP A 71 9.41 -6.30 6.91
CA ASP A 71 10.08 -5.22 7.66
C ASP A 71 10.25 -3.95 6.82
N SER A 72 10.67 -4.10 5.56
CA SER A 72 10.83 -2.98 4.64
C SER A 72 9.49 -2.39 4.24
N ALA A 73 8.48 -3.23 4.00
CA ALA A 73 7.12 -2.76 3.68
C ALA A 73 6.54 -1.97 4.86
N LEU A 74 6.67 -2.49 6.08
CA LEU A 74 6.20 -1.83 7.30
C LEU A 74 6.90 -0.49 7.50
N THR A 75 8.22 -0.44 7.33
CA THR A 75 9.00 0.81 7.43
C THR A 75 8.51 1.85 6.42
N ARG A 76 8.24 1.44 5.17
CA ARG A 76 7.71 2.32 4.11
C ARG A 76 6.30 2.83 4.45
N VAL A 77 5.44 1.95 4.96
CA VAL A 77 4.08 2.31 5.41
C VAL A 77 4.16 3.33 6.53
N MET A 78 4.91 3.04 7.60
CA MET A 78 5.04 3.94 8.74
C MET A 78 5.60 5.30 8.34
N ARG A 79 6.64 5.33 7.48
CA ARG A 79 7.19 6.60 6.96
C ARG A 79 6.14 7.41 6.19
N THR A 80 5.30 6.75 5.41
CA THR A 80 4.23 7.41 4.65
C THR A 80 3.17 8.00 5.59
N ILE A 81 2.79 7.27 6.63
CA ILE A 81 1.86 7.74 7.67
C ILE A 81 2.46 8.94 8.41
N THR A 82 3.70 8.83 8.88
CA THR A 82 4.38 9.92 9.60
C THR A 82 4.45 11.20 8.75
N ALA A 83 4.79 11.08 7.47
CA ALA A 83 4.84 12.22 6.56
C ALA A 83 3.46 12.88 6.41
N ALA A 84 2.38 12.10 6.28
CA ALA A 84 1.03 12.63 6.17
C ALA A 84 0.58 13.36 7.45
N VAL A 85 0.86 12.79 8.62
CA VAL A 85 0.51 13.41 9.92
C VAL A 85 1.27 14.72 10.15
N LEU A 86 2.56 14.77 9.79
CA LEU A 86 3.35 16.00 9.88
C LEU A 86 2.81 17.10 8.97
N ALA A 87 2.52 16.77 7.71
CA ALA A 87 1.97 17.72 6.75
C ALA A 87 0.60 18.28 7.18
N ASP A 88 -0.22 17.47 7.84
CA ASP A 88 -1.50 17.93 8.39
C ASP A 88 -1.30 18.86 9.61
N SER A 89 -0.39 18.49 10.51
CA SER A 89 -0.04 19.30 11.68
C SER A 89 0.45 20.71 11.29
N GLU A 90 1.27 20.83 10.24
CA GLU A 90 1.75 22.11 9.71
C GLU A 90 0.61 22.98 9.17
N LYS A 91 -0.36 22.39 8.47
CA LYS A 91 -1.55 23.11 7.97
C LYS A 91 -2.39 23.68 9.10
N ILE A 92 -2.59 22.91 10.16
CA ILE A 92 -3.33 23.37 11.36
C ILE A 92 -2.64 24.58 11.98
N VAL A 93 -1.30 24.55 12.10
CA VAL A 93 -0.53 25.68 12.65
C VAL A 93 -0.63 26.92 11.77
N ALA A 94 -0.56 26.77 10.43
CA ALA A 94 -0.67 27.88 9.49
C ALA A 94 -2.05 28.55 9.53
N LEU A 95 -3.12 27.76 9.56
CA LEU A 95 -4.50 28.25 9.67
C LEU A 95 -4.74 29.03 10.96
N LYS A 96 -4.13 28.60 12.08
CA LYS A 96 -4.22 29.32 13.36
C LYS A 96 -3.53 30.68 13.31
N LYS A 97 -2.38 30.81 12.62
CA LYS A 97 -1.65 32.09 12.50
C LYS A 97 -2.39 33.14 11.67
N HIS A 98 -3.11 32.73 10.62
CA HIS A 98 -3.87 33.66 9.77
C HIS A 98 -5.16 34.19 10.42
N LYS A 99 -5.68 33.54 11.46
CA LYS A 99 -6.92 33.95 12.14
C LYS A 99 -6.70 34.95 13.29
N THR A 100 -5.45 35.16 13.69
CA THR A 100 -5.04 36.06 14.80
C THR A 100 -4.46 37.40 14.33
N THR A 101 -4.54 37.70 13.04
CA THR A 101 -4.16 38.99 12.44
C THR A 101 -5.38 39.63 11.80
#